data_AF-A0A6G5A5G3-F1
#
_entry.id   AF-A0A6G5A5G3-F1
#
_cell.length_a   1.000
_cell.length_b   1.000
_cell.length_c   1.000
_cell.angle_alpha   90.00
_cell.angle_beta   90.00
_cell.angle_gamma   90.00
#
_symmetry.space_group_name_H-M   'P 1'
#
loop_
_entity.id
_entity.type
_entity.pdbx_description
1 polymer ?
#
loop_
_entity_poly.entity_id
_entity_poly.type
_entity_poly.pdbx_seq_one_letter_code
_entity_poly.pdbx_strand_id
1 'polypeptide(L)'
;SRKLILVLVLLASSLTVLECAFNFFRRKTYKIYKFLDSKEPIWTYTTSRRTDILCEVDVMINISATAINFTRASYDRKGRTSAVLHGEFHERRKKHMLVHTEGGVYDLHEEMLYMSSDHSCAVFMVTRLFGGTFRSYDLRLRNSSVAKGPRKDCVRKFKRRDLRGQVIYRPMCQGILHGKEPGTMSNSTVEG
;
A
#
# COMPACT_ATOMS: atom_id res chain seq x y z
N SER A 1 -21.37 43.79 -28.39
CA SER A 1 -19.98 43.27 -28.35
C SER A 1 -19.40 43.24 -26.94
N ARG A 2 -19.25 44.37 -26.22
CA ARG A 2 -18.63 44.40 -24.86
C ARG A 2 -19.39 43.65 -23.76
N LYS A 3 -20.73 43.75 -23.74
CA LYS A 3 -21.58 43.03 -22.75
C LYS A 3 -21.47 41.51 -22.88
N LEU A 4 -21.34 41.00 -24.11
CA LEU A 4 -21.23 39.57 -24.39
C LEU A 4 -19.89 39.00 -23.89
N ILE A 5 -18.80 39.77 -24.07
CA ILE A 5 -17.47 39.40 -23.57
C ILE A 5 -17.47 39.33 -22.04
N LEU A 6 -18.11 40.28 -21.36
CA LEU A 6 -18.20 40.28 -19.91
C LEU A 6 -18.95 39.05 -19.37
N VAL A 7 -20.06 38.68 -20.01
CA VAL A 7 -20.85 37.48 -19.65
C VAL A 7 -20.02 36.21 -19.85
N LEU A 8 -19.28 36.09 -20.95
CA LEU A 8 -18.42 34.92 -21.21
C LEU A 8 -17.29 34.80 -20.18
N VAL A 9 -16.69 35.90 -19.77
CA VAL A 9 -15.65 35.91 -18.73
C VAL A 9 -16.22 35.51 -17.36
N LEU A 10 -17.42 35.98 -17.01
CA LEU A 10 -18.10 35.59 -15.76
C LEU A 10 -18.54 34.12 -15.75
N LEU A 11 -18.96 33.59 -16.91
CA LEU A 11 -19.29 32.17 -17.06
C LEU A 11 -18.05 31.28 -16.97
N ALA A 12 -16.95 31.65 -17.61
CA ALA A 12 -15.70 30.91 -17.51
C ALA A 12 -15.12 30.93 -16.08
N SER A 13 -15.18 32.07 -15.38
CA SER A 13 -14.71 32.17 -13.99
C SER A 13 -15.58 31.37 -13.03
N SER A 14 -16.90 31.38 -13.18
CA SER A 14 -17.80 30.54 -12.38
C SER A 14 -17.59 29.04 -12.64
N LEU A 15 -17.35 28.63 -13.88
CA LEU A 15 -17.04 27.23 -14.22
C LEU A 15 -15.74 26.75 -13.56
N THR A 16 -14.69 27.56 -13.61
CA THR A 16 -13.39 27.23 -12.98
C THR A 16 -13.47 27.17 -11.46
N VAL A 17 -14.22 28.08 -10.82
CA VAL A 17 -14.48 28.03 -9.37
C VAL A 17 -15.28 26.79 -8.99
N LEU A 18 -16.26 26.38 -9.80
CA LEU A 18 -17.06 25.18 -9.58
C LEU A 18 -16.21 23.91 -9.69
N GLU A 19 -15.32 23.81 -10.68
CA GLU A 19 -14.37 22.70 -10.82
C GLU A 19 -13.38 22.63 -9.65
N CYS A 20 -12.87 23.78 -9.18
CA CYS A 20 -12.00 23.85 -8.00
C CYS A 20 -12.73 23.40 -6.72
N ALA A 21 -13.95 23.89 -6.50
CA ALA A 21 -14.79 23.49 -5.37
C ALA A 21 -15.08 21.99 -5.42
N PHE A 22 -15.46 21.46 -6.58
CA PHE A 22 -15.75 20.03 -6.76
C PHE A 22 -14.50 19.14 -6.52
N ASN A 23 -13.31 19.60 -6.93
CA ASN A 23 -12.05 18.93 -6.64
C ASN A 23 -11.66 19.00 -5.15
N PHE A 24 -12.03 20.08 -4.45
CA PHE A 24 -11.83 20.22 -3.01
C PHE A 24 -12.72 19.25 -2.23
N PHE A 25 -14.02 19.14 -2.57
CA PHE A 25 -14.96 18.18 -1.97
C PHE A 25 -14.62 16.72 -2.30
N ARG A 26 -13.90 16.45 -3.40
CA ARG A 26 -13.43 15.11 -3.77
C ARG A 26 -12.17 14.64 -3.02
N ARG A 27 -11.61 15.42 -2.09
CA ARG A 27 -10.48 14.95 -1.25
C ARG A 27 -10.96 13.82 -0.33
N LYS A 28 -10.91 12.59 -0.83
CA LYS A 28 -11.25 11.38 -0.06
C LYS A 28 -10.44 11.33 1.22
N THR A 29 -11.14 11.32 2.35
CA THR A 29 -10.56 11.12 3.68
C THR A 29 -10.27 9.65 3.86
N TYR A 30 -9.05 9.26 3.53
CA TYR A 30 -8.58 7.90 3.75
C TYR A 30 -8.41 7.61 5.25
N LYS A 31 -8.97 6.50 5.71
CA LYS A 31 -8.68 5.90 7.02
C LYS A 31 -7.87 4.63 6.75
N ILE A 32 -6.66 4.53 7.29
CA ILE A 32 -5.75 3.38 7.07
C ILE A 32 -6.43 2.05 7.45
N TYR A 33 -7.19 2.06 8.56
CA TYR A 33 -8.03 0.95 9.00
C TYR A 33 -8.89 0.36 7.87
N LYS A 34 -9.51 1.18 7.01
CA LYS A 34 -10.41 0.67 5.95
C LYS A 34 -9.69 -0.22 4.93
N PHE A 35 -8.41 0.03 4.70
CA PHE A 35 -7.62 -0.80 3.79
C PHE A 35 -7.13 -2.07 4.48
N LEU A 36 -6.71 -1.97 5.75
CA LEU A 36 -6.14 -3.08 6.51
C LEU A 36 -7.19 -4.04 7.07
N ASP A 37 -8.42 -3.57 7.30
CA ASP A 37 -9.58 -4.40 7.66
C ASP A 37 -9.95 -5.29 6.46
N SER A 38 -9.29 -6.44 6.40
CA SER A 38 -9.28 -7.34 5.26
C SER A 38 -9.14 -8.77 5.77
N LYS A 39 -9.97 -9.68 5.25
CA LYS A 39 -9.83 -11.12 5.48
C LYS A 39 -8.80 -11.78 4.57
N GLU A 40 -8.34 -11.05 3.55
CA GLU A 40 -7.36 -11.53 2.59
C GLU A 40 -5.97 -10.93 2.88
N PRO A 41 -4.88 -11.69 2.59
CA PRO A 41 -3.53 -11.17 2.69
C PRO A 41 -3.32 -9.89 1.87
N ILE A 42 -2.44 -9.03 2.34
CA ILE A 42 -2.04 -7.81 1.65
C ILE A 42 -0.59 -7.92 1.23
N TRP A 43 -0.34 -7.85 -0.07
CA TRP A 43 0.98 -7.97 -0.68
C TRP A 43 1.59 -6.61 -0.93
N THR A 44 2.86 -6.44 -0.56
CA THR A 44 3.68 -5.36 -1.12
C THR A 44 4.07 -5.76 -2.55
N TYR A 45 3.41 -5.15 -3.54
CA TYR A 45 3.65 -5.47 -4.95
C TYR A 45 4.88 -4.75 -5.51
N THR A 46 5.02 -3.46 -5.17
CA THR A 46 6.18 -2.63 -5.55
C THR A 46 6.65 -1.82 -4.36
N THR A 47 7.95 -1.71 -4.15
CA THR A 47 8.53 -0.85 -3.12
C THR A 47 9.63 0.04 -3.70
N SER A 48 9.78 1.26 -3.20
CA SER A 48 10.92 2.14 -3.52
C SER A 48 12.12 1.88 -2.60
N ARG A 49 11.96 1.01 -1.61
CA ARG A 49 13.04 0.55 -0.74
C ARG A 49 14.05 -0.24 -1.58
N ARG A 50 15.32 0.14 -1.51
CA ARG A 50 16.40 -0.70 -2.04
C ARG A 50 16.51 -1.96 -1.17
N THR A 51 16.12 -3.11 -1.72
CA THR A 51 16.05 -4.36 -0.96
C THR A 51 16.22 -5.57 -1.88
N ASP A 52 16.71 -6.66 -1.31
CA ASP A 52 16.71 -7.99 -1.90
C ASP A 52 15.52 -8.85 -1.42
N ILE A 53 14.64 -8.28 -0.59
CA ILE A 53 13.42 -8.93 -0.10
C ILE A 53 12.44 -9.14 -1.27
N LEU A 54 11.83 -10.33 -1.29
CA LEU A 54 10.75 -10.72 -2.20
C LEU A 54 9.52 -11.16 -1.40
N CYS A 55 8.36 -11.14 -2.04
CA CYS A 55 7.14 -11.75 -1.51
C CYS A 55 6.71 -11.23 -0.13
N GLU A 56 6.95 -9.95 0.16
CA GLU A 56 6.52 -9.33 1.41
C GLU A 56 4.98 -9.29 1.47
N VAL A 57 4.43 -9.90 2.52
CA VAL A 57 3.00 -10.06 2.74
C VAL A 57 2.62 -9.83 4.19
N ASP A 58 1.52 -9.13 4.40
CA ASP A 58 0.87 -8.95 5.68
C ASP A 58 -0.37 -9.85 5.75
N VAL A 59 -0.43 -10.69 6.79
CA VAL A 59 -1.55 -11.58 7.10
C VAL A 59 -2.16 -11.15 8.42
N MET A 60 -3.41 -10.71 8.36
CA MET A 60 -4.10 -10.04 9.46
C MET A 60 -4.57 -11.07 10.48
N ILE A 61 -4.22 -10.87 11.76
CA ILE A 61 -4.63 -11.75 12.86
C ILE A 61 -5.91 -11.20 13.48
N ASN A 62 -5.87 -9.96 13.95
CA ASN A 62 -7.03 -9.26 14.48
C ASN A 62 -6.88 -7.75 14.27
N ILE A 63 -8.00 -7.04 14.26
CA ILE A 63 -8.04 -5.60 14.07
C ILE A 63 -9.17 -5.00 14.91
N SER A 64 -8.92 -3.81 15.45
CA SER A 64 -9.89 -2.99 16.17
C SER A 64 -9.87 -1.56 15.63
N ALA A 65 -10.70 -0.68 16.19
CA ALA A 65 -10.71 0.74 15.81
C ALA A 65 -9.39 1.47 16.14
N THR A 66 -8.57 0.92 17.04
CA THR A 66 -7.36 1.56 17.58
C THR A 66 -6.08 0.81 17.26
N ALA A 67 -6.14 -0.50 17.00
CA ALA A 67 -4.94 -1.30 16.77
C ALA A 67 -5.16 -2.47 15.81
N ILE A 68 -4.06 -3.09 15.38
CA ILE A 68 -4.03 -4.29 14.54
C ILE A 68 -2.89 -5.20 14.97
N ASN A 69 -3.11 -6.51 14.92
CA ASN A 69 -2.04 -7.50 14.96
C ASN A 69 -2.00 -8.24 13.62
N PHE A 70 -0.81 -8.42 13.07
CA PHE A 70 -0.62 -9.10 11.81
C PHE A 70 0.74 -9.78 11.75
N THR A 71 0.83 -10.84 10.95
CA THR A 71 2.10 -11.49 10.63
C THR A 71 2.63 -10.90 9.33
N ARG A 72 3.84 -10.34 9.35
CA ARG A 72 4.56 -9.95 8.15
C ARG A 72 5.57 -11.03 7.80
N ALA A 73 5.46 -11.59 6.60
CA ALA A 73 6.37 -12.61 6.09
C ALA A 73 6.99 -12.17 4.76
N SER A 74 8.20 -12.64 4.48
CA SER A 74 8.90 -12.38 3.22
C SER A 74 9.98 -13.43 2.94
N TYR A 75 10.55 -13.43 1.73
CA TYR A 75 11.80 -14.12 1.45
C TYR A 75 12.94 -13.13 1.33
N ASP A 76 14.09 -13.50 1.89
CA ASP A 76 15.38 -12.86 1.64
C ASP A 76 16.41 -13.92 1.24
N ARG A 77 17.70 -13.54 1.17
CA ARG A 77 18.79 -14.45 0.83
C ARG A 77 18.98 -15.62 1.81
N LYS A 78 18.48 -15.50 3.04
CA LYS A 78 18.56 -16.53 4.09
C LYS A 78 17.33 -17.43 4.11
N GLY A 79 16.34 -17.18 3.25
CA GLY A 79 15.11 -17.95 3.17
C GLY A 79 13.91 -17.16 3.67
N ARG A 80 12.94 -17.86 4.26
CA ARG A 80 11.70 -17.25 4.75
C ARG A 80 11.94 -16.56 6.08
N THR A 81 11.55 -15.29 6.18
CA THR A 81 11.47 -14.55 7.43
C THR A 81 10.01 -14.24 7.76
N SER A 82 9.69 -14.20 9.05
CA SER A 82 8.33 -13.90 9.52
C SER A 82 8.40 -13.29 10.92
N ALA A 83 7.56 -12.30 11.18
CA ALA A 83 7.40 -11.69 12.49
C ALA A 83 5.94 -11.33 12.74
N VAL A 84 5.49 -11.46 13.99
CA VAL A 84 4.22 -10.88 14.43
C VAL A 84 4.48 -9.42 14.77
N LEU A 85 3.65 -8.53 14.23
CA LEU A 85 3.75 -7.10 14.38
C LEU A 85 2.45 -6.56 15.00
N HIS A 86 2.63 -5.60 15.91
CA HIS A 86 1.57 -4.79 16.47
C HIS A 86 1.53 -3.44 15.76
N GLY A 87 0.35 -2.98 15.40
CA GLY A 87 0.13 -1.69 14.76
C GLY A 87 -0.85 -0.83 15.57
N GLU A 88 -0.47 0.38 15.94
CA GLU A 88 -1.31 1.34 16.65
C GLU A 88 -1.77 2.45 15.71
N PHE A 89 -3.09 2.59 15.54
CA PHE A 89 -3.67 3.64 14.71
C PHE A 89 -3.66 4.98 15.42
N HIS A 90 -3.20 6.01 14.71
CA HIS A 90 -3.19 7.35 15.28
C HIS A 90 -4.62 7.91 15.40
N GLU A 91 -5.00 8.34 16.60
CA GLU A 91 -6.34 8.84 16.91
C GLU A 91 -6.79 10.02 16.04
N ARG A 92 -5.95 11.05 15.89
CA ARG A 92 -6.28 12.24 15.09
C ARG A 92 -5.89 12.07 13.63
N ARG A 93 -4.71 11.50 13.36
CA ARG A 93 -4.19 11.34 12.01
C ARG A 93 -4.59 9.98 11.44
N LYS A 94 -5.85 9.83 11.03
CA LYS A 94 -6.46 8.54 10.61
C LYS A 94 -5.77 7.79 9.45
N LYS A 95 -4.74 8.36 8.82
CA LYS A 95 -3.92 7.71 7.78
C LYS A 95 -2.65 7.06 8.34
N HIS A 96 -2.35 7.26 9.61
CA HIS A 96 -1.08 6.90 10.23
C HIS A 96 -1.24 5.72 11.18
N MET A 97 -0.20 4.89 11.20
CA MET A 97 -0.02 3.79 12.14
C MET A 97 1.44 3.74 12.58
N LEU A 98 1.68 3.47 13.86
CA LEU A 98 2.98 3.05 14.36
C LEU A 98 3.00 1.52 14.37
N VAL A 99 4.02 0.90 13.79
CA VAL A 99 4.17 -0.56 13.75
C VAL A 99 5.39 -0.95 14.54
N HIS A 100 5.24 -1.92 15.43
CA HIS A 100 6.32 -2.46 16.21
C HIS A 100 6.27 -3.97 16.46
N THR A 101 7.41 -4.54 16.82
CA THR A 101 7.51 -5.91 17.34
C THR A 101 7.26 -5.92 18.84
N GLU A 102 6.85 -7.07 19.38
CA GLU A 102 6.85 -7.30 20.81
C GLU A 102 8.27 -7.01 21.38
N GLY A 103 8.35 -6.09 22.36
CA GLY A 103 9.62 -5.58 22.91
C GLY A 103 10.19 -4.32 22.26
N GLY A 104 9.55 -3.71 21.26
CA GLY A 104 9.85 -2.36 20.77
C GLY A 104 11.16 -2.19 19.98
N VAL A 105 11.80 -3.29 19.57
CA VAL A 105 13.09 -3.26 18.83
C VAL A 105 12.91 -2.77 17.39
N TYR A 106 11.71 -2.91 16.83
CA TYR A 106 11.38 -2.52 15.46
C TYR A 106 10.34 -1.42 15.49
N ASP A 107 10.66 -0.19 15.08
CA ASP A 107 9.68 0.90 15.01
C ASP A 107 9.58 1.45 13.58
N LEU A 108 8.38 1.35 13.00
CA LEU A 108 8.04 1.92 11.71
C LEU A 108 6.83 2.86 11.82
N HIS A 109 6.94 4.04 11.22
CA HIS A 109 5.76 4.86 10.97
C HIS A 109 5.25 4.59 9.56
N GLU A 110 4.01 4.11 9.46
CA GLU A 110 3.31 3.92 8.19
C GLU A 110 2.26 5.02 7.98
N GLU A 111 2.20 5.59 6.78
CA GLU A 111 1.16 6.53 6.35
C GLU A 111 0.53 6.07 5.03
N MET A 112 -0.80 5.90 5.01
CA MET A 112 -1.53 5.59 3.78
C MET A 112 -1.82 6.86 2.97
N LEU A 113 -1.09 7.05 1.88
CA LEU A 113 -1.16 8.21 1.01
C LEU A 113 -2.33 8.16 0.03
N TYR A 114 -2.74 6.95 -0.36
CA TYR A 114 -3.81 6.72 -1.33
C TYR A 114 -4.43 5.34 -1.14
N MET A 115 -5.71 5.23 -1.45
CA MET A 115 -6.44 3.96 -1.57
C MET A 115 -7.36 4.05 -2.79
N SER A 116 -7.42 2.98 -3.58
CA SER A 116 -8.32 2.85 -4.72
C SER A 116 -9.78 2.84 -4.27
N SER A 117 -10.70 3.14 -5.20
CA SER A 117 -12.13 3.22 -4.88
C SER A 117 -12.75 1.88 -4.46
N ASP A 118 -12.19 0.77 -4.92
CA ASP A 118 -12.60 -0.61 -4.63
C ASP A 118 -11.73 -1.26 -3.54
N HIS A 119 -10.82 -0.50 -2.92
CA HIS A 119 -9.89 -0.97 -1.91
C HIS A 119 -8.91 -2.08 -2.37
N SER A 120 -8.84 -2.38 -3.67
CA SER A 120 -7.92 -3.38 -4.24
C SER A 120 -6.44 -3.03 -4.04
N CYS A 121 -6.10 -1.75 -4.00
CA CYS A 121 -4.73 -1.29 -3.83
C CYS A 121 -4.62 0.03 -3.05
N ALA A 122 -3.46 0.23 -2.44
CA ALA A 122 -3.12 1.43 -1.69
C ALA A 122 -1.63 1.76 -1.81
N VAL A 123 -1.29 3.03 -1.58
CA VAL A 123 0.09 3.51 -1.55
C VAL A 123 0.42 3.96 -0.14
N PHE A 124 1.47 3.38 0.41
CA PHE A 124 1.98 3.65 1.75
C PHE A 124 3.30 4.40 1.67
N MET A 125 3.54 5.29 2.63
CA MET A 125 4.87 5.76 2.99
C MET A 125 5.28 5.04 4.26
N VAL A 126 6.48 4.47 4.26
CA VAL A 126 7.06 3.78 5.41
C VAL A 126 8.32 4.54 5.83
N THR A 127 8.32 4.99 7.08
CA THR A 127 9.45 5.69 7.70
C THR A 127 10.06 4.79 8.76
N ARG A 128 11.34 4.44 8.57
CA ARG A 128 12.14 3.70 9.55
C ARG A 128 12.97 4.69 10.35
N LEU A 129 13.04 4.50 11.66
CA LEU A 129 13.81 5.37 12.55
C LEU A 129 15.15 4.74 12.98
N PHE A 130 15.28 3.42 12.88
CA PHE A 130 16.50 2.70 13.25
C PHE A 130 17.65 2.96 12.26
N GLY A 131 18.80 3.39 12.77
CA GLY A 131 20.00 3.70 11.97
C GLY A 131 19.90 5.00 11.16
N GLY A 132 18.88 5.83 11.41
CA GLY A 132 18.58 7.07 10.68
C GLY A 132 17.13 7.12 10.20
N THR A 133 16.69 8.28 9.71
CA THR A 133 15.34 8.44 9.14
C THR A 133 15.33 8.06 7.66
N PHE A 134 14.85 6.85 7.35
CA PHE A 134 14.72 6.37 5.98
C PHE A 134 13.26 6.30 5.56
N ARG A 135 12.93 6.99 4.47
CA ARG A 135 11.59 6.98 3.87
C ARG A 135 11.58 6.12 2.61
N SER A 136 10.57 5.27 2.52
CA SER A 136 10.28 4.47 1.34
C SER A 136 8.78 4.49 1.06
N TYR A 137 8.39 4.08 -0.14
CA TYR A 137 7.01 3.99 -0.56
C TYR A 137 6.70 2.57 -1.00
N ASP A 138 5.52 2.09 -0.61
CA ASP A 138 5.03 0.76 -0.98
C ASP A 138 3.70 0.90 -1.73
N LEU A 139 3.57 0.16 -2.82
CA LEU A 139 2.32 -0.10 -3.52
C LEU A 139 1.83 -1.47 -3.05
N ARG A 140 0.77 -1.47 -2.23
CA ARG A 140 0.19 -2.67 -1.64
C ARG A 140 -1.10 -3.07 -2.33
N LEU A 141 -1.32 -4.36 -2.50
CA LEU A 141 -2.51 -4.94 -3.14
C LEU A 141 -3.13 -5.96 -2.20
N ARG A 142 -4.45 -6.04 -2.19
CA ARG A 142 -5.13 -7.18 -1.58
C ARG A 142 -5.00 -8.42 -2.47
N ASN A 143 -5.01 -9.61 -1.87
CA ASN A 143 -4.71 -10.87 -2.56
C ASN A 143 -5.59 -11.11 -3.80
N SER A 144 -6.89 -10.83 -3.72
CA SER A 144 -7.84 -10.94 -4.85
C SER A 144 -7.44 -10.15 -6.09
N SER A 145 -6.58 -9.15 -5.95
CA SER A 145 -6.20 -8.23 -7.02
C SER A 145 -4.83 -8.53 -7.64
N VAL A 146 -4.01 -9.39 -7.03
CA VAL A 146 -2.62 -9.61 -7.48
C VAL A 146 -2.51 -10.23 -8.87
N ALA A 147 -3.43 -11.13 -9.23
CA ALA A 147 -3.45 -11.77 -10.54
C ALA A 147 -3.68 -10.78 -11.69
N LYS A 148 -4.49 -9.74 -11.44
CA LYS A 148 -4.73 -8.66 -12.40
C LYS A 148 -3.66 -7.56 -12.35
N GLY A 149 -2.89 -7.52 -11.27
CA GLY A 149 -1.91 -6.48 -11.00
C GLY A 149 -2.53 -5.17 -10.49
N PRO A 150 -1.69 -4.16 -10.18
CA PRO A 150 -2.15 -2.93 -9.57
C PRO A 150 -2.98 -2.08 -10.54
N ARG A 151 -4.02 -1.43 -10.01
CA ARG A 151 -4.77 -0.45 -10.79
C ARG A 151 -3.88 0.72 -11.24
N LYS A 152 -4.17 1.26 -12.42
CA LYS A 152 -3.43 2.36 -13.05
C LYS A 152 -3.35 3.63 -12.17
N ASP A 153 -4.38 3.91 -11.38
CA ASP A 153 -4.41 5.03 -10.45
C ASP A 153 -3.45 4.84 -9.26
N CYS A 154 -3.40 3.64 -8.65
CA CYS A 154 -2.40 3.32 -7.63
C CYS A 154 -0.98 3.41 -8.19
N VAL A 155 -0.71 2.85 -9.38
CA VAL A 155 0.60 2.98 -10.06
C VAL A 155 0.97 4.44 -10.26
N ARG A 156 0.04 5.26 -10.76
CA ARG A 156 0.27 6.71 -10.95
C ARG A 156 0.56 7.42 -9.63
N LYS A 157 -0.15 7.07 -8.56
CA LYS A 157 0.02 7.67 -7.22
C LYS A 157 1.36 7.28 -6.61
N PHE A 158 1.81 6.03 -6.81
CA PHE A 158 3.14 5.56 -6.41
C PHE A 158 4.23 6.30 -7.18
N LYS A 159 4.15 6.35 -8.52
CA LYS A 159 5.16 7.02 -9.37
C LYS A 159 5.31 8.51 -9.11
N ARG A 160 4.26 9.18 -8.59
CA ARG A 160 4.35 10.57 -8.12
C ARG A 160 5.19 10.74 -6.86
N ARG A 161 5.50 9.66 -6.15
CA ARG A 161 6.33 9.64 -4.94
C ARG A 161 7.75 9.16 -5.23
N ASP A 162 7.89 8.04 -5.95
CA ASP A 162 9.19 7.56 -6.42
C ASP A 162 9.03 6.83 -7.76
N LEU A 163 9.90 7.15 -8.72
CA LEU A 163 9.93 6.54 -10.06
C LEU A 163 10.69 5.20 -10.07
N ARG A 164 11.51 4.92 -9.04
CA ARG A 164 12.46 3.80 -8.98
C ARG A 164 11.92 2.59 -8.22
N GLY A 165 10.61 2.35 -8.28
CA GLY A 165 9.99 1.22 -7.61
C GLY A 165 10.46 -0.13 -8.17
N GLN A 166 10.84 -1.04 -7.28
CA GLN A 166 11.15 -2.44 -7.56
C GLN A 166 9.90 -3.29 -7.34
N VAL A 167 9.52 -4.11 -8.33
CA VAL A 167 8.46 -5.11 -8.16
C VAL A 167 9.01 -6.30 -7.39
N ILE A 168 8.43 -6.59 -6.22
CA ILE A 168 8.89 -7.67 -5.33
C ILE A 168 7.90 -8.83 -5.24
N TYR A 169 6.70 -8.68 -5.81
CA TYR A 169 5.72 -9.75 -5.94
C TYR A 169 5.91 -10.52 -7.24
N ARG A 170 5.75 -11.85 -7.16
CA ARG A 170 5.75 -12.81 -8.28
C ARG A 170 4.67 -13.87 -8.02
N PRO A 171 4.16 -14.57 -9.04
CA PRO A 171 3.17 -15.64 -8.83
C PRO A 171 3.62 -16.71 -7.81
N MET A 172 4.91 -17.06 -7.79
CA MET A 172 5.50 -17.99 -6.83
C MET A 172 5.33 -17.57 -5.35
N CYS A 173 5.10 -16.28 -5.10
CA CYS A 173 4.96 -15.75 -3.74
C CYS A 173 3.80 -16.36 -2.99
N GLN A 174 2.75 -16.82 -3.68
CA GLN A 174 1.62 -17.51 -3.04
C GLN A 174 2.07 -18.71 -2.17
N GLY A 175 3.20 -19.34 -2.50
CA GLY A 175 3.78 -20.42 -1.70
C GLY A 175 4.12 -20.05 -0.26
N ILE A 176 4.40 -18.77 0.03
CA ILE A 176 4.77 -18.31 1.38
C ILE A 176 3.60 -18.46 2.37
N LEU A 177 2.35 -18.38 1.88
CA LEU A 177 1.15 -18.53 2.71
C LEU A 177 0.97 -19.97 3.21
N HIS A 178 1.56 -20.93 2.50
CA HIS A 178 1.53 -22.35 2.84
C HIS A 178 2.83 -22.84 3.50
N GLY A 179 3.77 -21.92 3.76
CA GLY A 179 5.08 -22.24 4.34
C GLY A 179 5.98 -23.10 3.47
N LYS A 180 5.77 -23.11 2.14
CA LYS A 180 6.66 -23.79 1.20
C LYS A 180 7.92 -22.95 0.94
N GLU A 181 9.08 -23.57 0.84
CA GLU A 181 10.30 -22.89 0.40
C GLU A 181 10.27 -22.66 -1.12
N PRO A 182 10.95 -21.62 -1.65
CA PRO A 182 10.95 -21.30 -3.08
C PRO A 182 11.65 -22.35 -3.98
N GLY A 183 12.02 -23.52 -3.45
CA GLY A 183 12.72 -24.60 -4.17
C GLY A 183 11.94 -25.89 -4.41
N THR A 184 10.70 -26.04 -3.92
CA THR A 184 9.92 -27.30 -4.12
C THR A 184 8.86 -27.13 -5.21
N MET A 185 9.30 -26.92 -6.45
CA MET A 185 8.53 -27.26 -7.65
C MET A 185 9.39 -28.13 -8.54
N SER A 186 9.40 -29.43 -8.24
CA SER A 186 9.73 -30.47 -9.21
C SER A 186 8.70 -30.45 -10.34
N ASN A 187 9.21 -30.44 -11.58
CA ASN A 187 8.52 -30.50 -12.87
C ASN A 187 7.13 -31.14 -12.84
N SER A 188 6.09 -30.35 -13.19
CA SER A 188 4.89 -30.94 -13.80
C SER A 188 5.23 -31.26 -15.25
N THR A 189 5.36 -32.55 -15.52
CA THR A 189 5.47 -33.19 -16.83
C THR A 189 4.45 -32.60 -17.80
N VAL A 190 4.93 -32.15 -18.96
CA VAL A 190 4.11 -32.07 -20.16
C VAL A 190 4.01 -33.51 -20.66
N GLU A 191 2.88 -34.16 -20.44
CA GLU A 191 2.48 -35.30 -21.27
C GLU A 191 1.58 -34.75 -22.38
N GLY A 192 1.91 -35.17 -23.61
CA GLY A 192 1.23 -34.78 -24.84
C GLY A 192 0.00 -35.61 -25.16
#